data_AF-A0A0H5SC56-F1
#
_entry.id   AF-A0A0H5SC56-F1
#
_cell.length_a   1.000
_cell.length_b   1.000
_cell.length_c   1.000
_cell.angle_alpha   90.00
_cell.angle_beta   90.00
_cell.angle_gamma   90.00
#
_symmetry.space_group_name_H-M   'P 1'
#
loop_
_entity.id
_entity.type
_entity.pdbx_description
1 polymer ?
#
loop_
_entity_poly.entity_id
_entity_poly.type
_entity_poly.pdbx_seq_one_letter_code
_entity_poly.pdbx_strand_id
1 'polypeptide(L)'
;MFKSLLIWILCVSSVSITVASESVRFASKFLQQGDPEPSSDYITRIYSMRFCPYCDRAIIAAYKKGIQFEVLNINLQNKPDWFLSKHPEGTVPLLEHDGKLVPDSRVIIEYLDDAFPETSILPREPYLRAKQRYDANKLDSVCSTIQKVSYLTQLSGNITTLATELAVAEKLLETSFYSGTTPGLPDIVLYPFIHRLHVIRQFVRDSFLDDYFPNHFPKLVKWFIRMRTMPETQVVREPEHHLKAFLISKAKQNATDFDIHLSGSNIPINRKFLNDSTVQWHNN
;
A
#
# COMPACT_ATOMS: atom_id res chain seq x y z
N MET A 1 27.01 -20.45 -29.73
CA MET A 1 26.56 -19.05 -29.67
C MET A 1 25.58 -18.73 -28.51
N PHE A 2 24.91 -19.72 -27.89
CA PHE A 2 23.88 -19.45 -26.86
C PHE A 2 24.36 -19.18 -25.42
N LYS A 3 25.63 -19.41 -25.08
CA LYS A 3 26.10 -19.22 -23.69
C LYS A 3 26.27 -17.75 -23.27
N SER A 4 26.52 -16.82 -24.20
CA SER A 4 26.77 -15.40 -23.87
C SER A 4 25.50 -14.62 -23.54
N LEU A 5 24.35 -14.99 -24.14
CA LEU A 5 23.09 -14.26 -23.97
C LEU A 5 22.47 -14.51 -22.58
N LEU A 6 22.59 -15.74 -22.06
CA LEU A 6 22.07 -16.10 -20.73
C LEU A 6 22.82 -15.37 -19.61
N ILE A 7 24.14 -15.22 -19.73
CA ILE A 7 24.97 -14.52 -18.74
C ILE A 7 24.63 -13.03 -18.72
N TRP A 8 24.40 -12.41 -19.89
CA TRP A 8 24.00 -11.00 -19.98
C TRP A 8 22.62 -10.74 -19.37
N ILE A 9 21.62 -11.59 -19.64
CA ILE A 9 20.27 -11.44 -19.05
C ILE A 9 20.32 -11.61 -17.53
N LEU A 10 21.07 -12.59 -17.03
CA LEU A 10 21.25 -12.79 -15.59
C LEU A 10 21.99 -11.60 -14.94
N CYS A 11 23.04 -11.07 -15.58
CA CYS A 11 23.82 -9.97 -15.03
C CYS A 11 22.98 -8.68 -14.93
N VAL A 12 22.23 -8.32 -15.97
CA VAL A 12 21.33 -7.14 -15.94
C VAL A 12 20.21 -7.33 -14.92
N SER A 13 19.64 -8.54 -14.83
CA SER A 13 18.61 -8.82 -13.81
C SER A 13 19.16 -8.68 -12.39
N SER A 14 20.38 -9.16 -12.12
CA SER A 14 20.98 -9.06 -10.78
C SER A 14 21.31 -7.62 -10.39
N VAL A 15 21.89 -6.83 -11.30
CA VAL A 15 22.26 -5.42 -11.03
C VAL A 15 21.02 -4.56 -10.79
N SER A 16 19.95 -4.73 -11.58
CA SER A 16 18.69 -4.01 -11.34
C SER A 16 17.99 -4.44 -10.04
N ILE A 17 18.18 -5.67 -9.57
CA ILE A 17 17.55 -6.19 -8.36
C ILE A 17 18.29 -5.73 -7.09
N THR A 18 19.62 -5.69 -7.08
CA THR A 18 20.39 -5.23 -5.92
C THR A 18 20.15 -3.74 -5.64
N VAL A 19 20.13 -2.92 -6.70
CA VAL A 19 19.83 -1.48 -6.61
C VAL A 19 18.40 -1.23 -6.07
N ALA A 20 17.44 -2.08 -6.41
CA ALA A 20 16.07 -1.96 -5.91
C ALA A 20 15.92 -2.28 -4.41
N SER A 21 16.77 -3.15 -3.85
CA SER A 21 16.78 -3.42 -2.40
C SER A 21 17.50 -2.35 -1.58
N GLU A 22 18.34 -1.54 -2.23
CA GLU A 22 19.07 -0.44 -1.58
C GLU A 22 18.27 0.88 -1.54
N SER A 23 17.24 1.03 -2.38
CA SER A 23 16.50 2.29 -2.48
C SER A 23 15.56 2.56 -1.30
N VAL A 24 15.09 1.53 -0.59
CA VAL A 24 14.13 1.70 0.52
C VAL A 24 14.60 1.02 1.79
N ARG A 25 14.73 1.81 2.86
CA ARG A 25 15.03 1.31 4.20
C ARG A 25 13.80 1.39 5.10
N PHE A 26 13.32 0.25 5.59
CA PHE A 26 12.29 0.21 6.62
C PHE A 26 12.92 0.11 8.01
N ALA A 27 12.58 1.03 8.91
CA ALA A 27 12.84 0.83 10.33
C ALA A 27 11.91 -0.26 10.88
N SER A 28 12.48 -1.19 11.65
CA SER A 28 11.74 -2.33 12.18
C SER A 28 10.77 -1.93 13.30
N LYS A 29 11.25 -1.24 14.33
CA LYS A 29 10.47 -0.92 15.53
C LYS A 29 9.59 0.32 15.36
N PHE A 30 8.43 0.31 16.00
CA PHE A 30 7.63 1.51 16.22
C PHE A 30 8.30 2.46 17.24
N LEU A 31 8.46 3.72 16.85
CA LEU A 31 8.94 4.81 17.69
C LEU A 31 7.77 5.37 18.49
N GLN A 32 7.98 5.52 19.81
CA GLN A 32 6.96 5.99 20.74
C GLN A 32 7.48 7.12 21.64
N GLN A 33 6.61 7.67 22.49
CA GLN A 33 7.01 8.69 23.45
C GLN A 33 8.26 8.29 24.24
N GLY A 34 9.22 9.20 24.31
CA GLY A 34 10.53 9.00 24.93
C GLY A 34 11.61 8.44 24.00
N ASP A 35 11.27 7.82 22.87
CA ASP A 35 12.26 7.41 21.89
C ASP A 35 12.83 8.65 21.15
N PRO A 36 14.15 8.75 20.97
CA PRO A 36 14.75 9.85 20.21
C PRO A 36 14.43 9.70 18.71
N GLU A 37 14.41 10.81 17.99
CA GLU A 37 14.35 10.78 16.52
C GLU A 37 15.64 10.12 15.98
N PRO A 38 15.54 9.04 15.18
CA PRO A 38 16.73 8.44 14.58
C PRO A 38 17.39 9.40 13.59
N SER A 39 18.72 9.47 13.60
CA SER A 39 19.48 10.16 12.54
C SER A 39 19.26 9.48 11.19
N SER A 40 19.26 10.26 10.11
CA SER A 40 19.16 9.76 8.74
C SER A 40 20.31 10.22 7.86
N ASP A 41 20.73 9.34 6.95
CA ASP A 41 21.50 9.71 5.77
C ASP A 41 20.60 9.95 4.54
N TYR A 42 19.29 9.70 4.65
CA TYR A 42 18.32 9.89 3.57
C TYR A 42 17.78 11.32 3.54
N ILE A 43 17.75 11.92 2.35
CA ILE A 43 17.10 13.22 2.10
C ILE A 43 15.57 13.10 2.19
N THR A 44 15.05 11.89 1.96
CA THR A 44 13.61 11.58 1.97
C THR A 44 13.28 10.55 3.04
N ARG A 45 12.33 10.89 3.91
CA ARG A 45 11.80 10.04 4.98
C ARG A 45 10.29 10.04 4.95
N ILE A 46 9.68 8.87 5.11
CA ILE A 46 8.22 8.72 5.27
C ILE A 46 7.95 8.25 6.70
N TYR A 47 7.28 9.09 7.47
CA TYR A 47 6.68 8.68 8.75
C TYR A 47 5.41 7.91 8.47
N SER A 48 5.34 6.71 9.00
CA SER A 48 4.38 5.68 8.65
C SER A 48 3.80 5.02 9.89
N MET A 49 2.79 4.17 9.68
CA MET A 49 2.41 3.11 10.58
C MET A 49 2.30 1.87 9.69
N ARG A 50 3.08 0.82 9.97
CA ARG A 50 3.26 -0.40 9.15
C ARG A 50 1.99 -0.98 8.53
N PHE A 51 0.85 -0.91 9.22
CA PHE A 51 -0.42 -1.47 8.75
C PHE A 51 -1.37 -0.43 8.17
N CYS A 52 -0.91 0.81 7.94
CA CYS A 52 -1.73 1.92 7.48
C CYS A 52 -1.86 1.93 5.95
N PRO A 53 -3.08 1.77 5.40
CA PRO A 53 -3.27 1.72 3.95
C PRO A 53 -2.99 3.07 3.29
N TYR A 54 -3.07 4.17 4.03
CA TYR A 54 -2.70 5.49 3.54
C TYR A 54 -1.18 5.65 3.45
N CYS A 55 -0.42 5.02 4.36
CA CYS A 55 1.04 5.01 4.26
C CYS A 55 1.51 4.15 3.10
N ASP A 56 0.82 3.03 2.83
CA ASP A 56 1.10 2.21 1.64
C ASP A 56 1.04 3.04 0.36
N ARG A 57 0.05 3.93 0.22
CA ARG A 57 -0.06 4.84 -0.94
C ARG A 57 1.21 5.69 -1.14
N ALA A 58 1.72 6.30 -0.06
CA ALA A 58 2.92 7.14 -0.10
C ALA A 58 4.18 6.32 -0.44
N ILE A 59 4.31 5.13 0.15
CA ILE A 59 5.47 4.25 -0.07
C ILE A 59 5.46 3.67 -1.50
N ILE A 60 4.31 3.21 -2.00
CA ILE A 60 4.13 2.76 -3.39
C ILE A 60 4.52 3.88 -4.35
N ALA A 61 4.06 5.11 -4.09
CA ALA A 61 4.36 6.26 -4.92
C ALA A 61 5.86 6.58 -4.92
N ALA A 62 6.48 6.73 -3.76
CA ALA A 62 7.91 7.00 -3.66
C ALA A 62 8.76 5.90 -4.34
N TYR A 63 8.40 4.63 -4.15
CA TYR A 63 9.08 3.53 -4.83
C TYR A 63 8.91 3.61 -6.36
N LYS A 64 7.70 3.91 -6.84
CA LYS A 64 7.42 4.09 -8.28
C LYS A 64 8.18 5.27 -8.88
N LYS A 65 8.49 6.30 -8.09
CA LYS A 65 9.37 7.40 -8.51
C LYS A 65 10.85 6.99 -8.59
N GLY A 66 11.22 5.80 -8.11
CA GLY A 66 12.60 5.34 -8.10
C GLY A 66 13.54 6.16 -7.20
N ILE A 67 13.00 6.89 -6.22
CA ILE A 67 13.79 7.69 -5.28
C ILE A 67 14.25 6.84 -4.11
N GLN A 68 15.37 7.22 -3.50
CA GLN A 68 15.81 6.61 -2.25
C GLN A 68 15.07 7.26 -1.07
N PHE A 69 14.55 6.44 -0.17
CA PHE A 69 13.87 6.92 1.03
C PHE A 69 13.94 5.90 2.17
N GLU A 70 13.72 6.38 3.39
CA GLU A 70 13.46 5.51 4.52
C GLU A 70 12.03 5.63 5.05
N VAL A 71 11.59 4.61 5.78
CA VAL A 71 10.28 4.55 6.43
C VAL A 71 10.48 4.38 7.93
N LEU A 72 9.97 5.35 8.71
CA LEU A 72 9.93 5.27 10.16
C LEU A 72 8.52 4.99 10.64
N ASN A 73 8.34 3.94 11.43
CA ASN A 73 7.04 3.57 12.00
C ASN A 73 6.78 4.34 13.30
N ILE A 74 5.65 5.04 13.41
CA ILE A 74 5.23 5.82 14.57
C ILE A 74 4.12 5.09 15.32
N ASN A 75 4.29 4.92 16.64
CA ASN A 75 3.22 4.41 17.49
C ASN A 75 2.13 5.47 17.61
N LEU A 76 1.01 5.28 16.90
CA LEU A 76 -0.07 6.27 16.87
C LEU A 76 -0.85 6.39 18.18
N GLN A 77 -0.71 5.44 19.11
CA GLN A 77 -1.31 5.51 20.45
C GLN A 77 -0.43 6.27 21.44
N ASN A 78 0.89 6.20 21.26
CA ASN A 78 1.87 6.85 22.14
C ASN A 78 2.96 7.53 21.30
N LYS A 79 2.61 8.66 20.67
CA LYS A 79 3.45 9.32 19.65
C LYS A 79 4.65 10.02 20.29
N PRO A 80 5.84 10.02 19.65
CA PRO A 80 6.98 10.82 20.11
C PRO A 80 6.71 12.33 20.06
N ASP A 81 7.22 13.09 21.03
CA ASP A 81 7.03 14.55 21.10
C ASP A 81 7.69 15.29 19.93
N TRP A 82 8.84 14.79 19.44
CA TRP A 82 9.51 15.34 18.25
C TRP A 82 8.67 15.15 16.98
N PHE A 83 7.90 14.07 16.88
CA PHE A 83 7.01 13.84 15.75
C PHE A 83 5.84 14.82 15.78
N LEU A 84 5.24 15.02 16.96
CA LEU A 84 4.18 16.02 17.16
C LEU A 84 4.68 17.46 16.95
N SER A 85 5.96 17.73 17.20
CA SER A 85 6.58 19.03 16.92
C SER A 85 6.72 19.30 15.41
N LYS A 86 6.98 18.25 14.62
CA LYS A 86 6.98 18.34 13.15
C LYS A 86 5.57 18.47 12.57
N HIS A 87 4.62 17.65 13.06
CA HIS A 87 3.24 17.62 12.57
C HIS A 87 2.24 17.51 13.73
N PRO A 88 1.70 18.64 14.22
CA PRO A 88 0.83 18.68 15.40
C PRO A 88 -0.46 17.85 15.28
N GLU A 89 -0.96 17.60 14.07
CA GLU A 89 -2.11 16.70 13.87
C GLU A 89 -1.78 15.24 14.22
N GLY A 90 -0.49 14.88 14.22
CA GLY A 90 -0.01 13.54 14.56
C GLY A 90 -0.50 12.44 13.62
N THR A 91 -0.94 12.78 12.41
CA THR A 91 -1.43 11.84 11.40
C THR A 91 -0.29 11.28 10.55
N VAL A 92 -0.53 10.11 9.94
CA VAL A 92 0.38 9.47 8.99
C VAL A 92 -0.39 9.08 7.72
N PRO A 93 0.23 9.06 6.53
CA PRO A 93 1.65 9.35 6.27
C PRO A 93 2.01 10.83 6.39
N LEU A 94 3.27 11.08 6.74
CA LEU A 94 3.94 12.38 6.63
C LEU A 94 5.25 12.16 5.87
N LEU A 95 5.44 12.87 4.77
CA LEU A 95 6.70 12.90 4.04
C LEU A 95 7.57 14.04 4.58
N GLU A 96 8.84 13.76 4.83
CA GLU A 96 9.89 14.75 4.99
C GLU A 96 10.85 14.61 3.82
N HIS A 97 10.97 15.65 3.00
CA HIS A 97 11.86 15.69 1.85
C HIS A 97 12.65 16.99 1.87
N ASP A 98 13.98 16.88 2.04
CA ASP A 98 14.88 18.05 2.10
C ASP A 98 14.38 19.08 3.15
N GLY A 99 14.09 18.59 4.36
CA GLY A 99 13.58 19.36 5.51
C GLY A 99 12.15 19.88 5.37
N LYS A 100 11.45 19.62 4.25
CA LYS A 100 10.07 20.07 4.01
C LYS A 100 9.09 18.96 4.37
N LEU A 101 8.05 19.32 5.11
CA LEU A 101 7.02 18.39 5.58
C LEU A 101 5.78 18.45 4.68
N VAL A 102 5.32 17.29 4.20
CA VAL A 102 4.14 17.15 3.35
C VAL A 102 3.22 16.08 3.94
N PRO A 103 2.10 16.45 4.58
CA PRO A 103 1.12 15.51 5.10
C PRO A 103 0.17 15.00 4.01
N ASP A 104 -0.67 14.02 4.35
CA ASP A 104 -1.72 13.43 3.52
C ASP A 104 -1.21 12.60 2.31
N SER A 105 -1.69 11.35 2.23
CA SER A 105 -1.25 10.42 1.18
C SER A 105 -1.47 10.91 -0.26
N ARG A 106 -2.53 11.67 -0.54
CA ARG A 106 -2.83 12.20 -1.88
C ARG A 106 -1.96 13.39 -2.21
N VAL A 107 -1.76 14.28 -1.23
CA VAL A 107 -0.88 15.44 -1.38
C VAL A 107 0.57 14.99 -1.55
N ILE A 108 1.02 13.98 -0.80
CA ILE A 108 2.34 13.36 -0.96
C ILE A 108 2.52 12.80 -2.39
N ILE A 109 1.52 12.12 -2.95
CA ILE A 109 1.62 11.58 -4.33
C ILE A 109 1.81 12.72 -5.34
N GLU A 110 1.01 13.78 -5.26
CA GLU A 110 1.12 14.94 -6.16
C GLU A 110 2.46 15.65 -5.98
N TYR A 111 2.89 15.88 -4.73
CA TYR A 111 4.20 16.47 -4.42
C TYR A 111 5.35 15.66 -5.02
N LEU A 112 5.33 14.34 -4.87
CA LEU A 112 6.34 13.45 -5.46
C LEU A 112 6.28 13.47 -6.99
N ASP A 113 5.09 13.65 -7.57
CA ASP A 113 4.95 13.76 -9.02
C ASP A 113 5.61 15.04 -9.56
N ASP A 114 5.41 16.15 -8.86
CA ASP A 114 5.97 17.46 -9.20
C ASP A 114 7.48 17.55 -8.93
N ALA A 115 7.95 16.98 -7.81
CA ALA A 115 9.35 17.06 -7.39
C ALA A 115 10.30 16.15 -8.20
N PHE A 116 9.79 15.08 -8.83
CA PHE A 116 10.59 14.09 -9.57
C PHE A 116 9.98 13.78 -10.95
N PRO A 117 9.97 14.74 -11.89
CA PRO A 117 9.21 14.64 -13.16
C PRO A 117 9.72 13.56 -14.15
N GLU A 118 10.86 12.93 -13.88
CA GLU A 118 11.49 11.90 -14.70
C GLU A 118 10.64 10.61 -14.76
N THR A 119 10.00 10.24 -13.65
CA THR A 119 9.19 9.02 -13.51
C THR A 119 7.77 9.35 -13.06
N SER A 120 6.94 9.88 -13.95
CA SER A 120 5.61 10.40 -13.61
C SER A 120 4.60 9.30 -13.20
N ILE A 121 3.86 9.52 -12.12
CA ILE A 121 2.70 8.71 -11.70
C ILE A 121 1.47 9.13 -12.48
N LEU A 122 1.26 10.44 -12.62
CA LEU A 122 0.20 11.01 -13.42
C LEU A 122 0.70 11.26 -14.85
N PRO A 123 -0.19 11.24 -15.85
CA PRO A 123 0.17 11.54 -17.23
C PRO A 123 0.60 13.01 -17.37
N ARG A 124 1.26 13.36 -18.48
CA ARG A 124 1.61 14.76 -18.78
C ARG A 124 0.47 15.53 -19.41
N GLU A 125 -0.42 14.84 -20.12
CA GLU A 125 -1.56 15.45 -20.81
C GLU A 125 -2.61 15.92 -19.78
N PRO A 126 -3.02 17.21 -19.80
CA PRO A 126 -3.88 17.79 -18.77
C PRO A 126 -5.23 17.10 -18.57
N TYR A 127 -5.90 16.67 -19.64
CA TYR A 127 -7.19 16.00 -19.55
C TYR A 127 -7.07 14.63 -18.85
N LEU A 128 -6.07 13.82 -19.21
CA LEU A 128 -5.81 12.54 -18.58
C LEU A 128 -5.38 12.70 -17.11
N ARG A 129 -4.68 13.78 -16.74
CA ARG A 129 -4.40 14.11 -15.33
C ARG A 129 -5.70 14.36 -14.58
N ALA A 130 -6.56 15.22 -15.13
CA ALA A 130 -7.85 15.53 -14.56
C ALA A 130 -8.73 14.27 -14.43
N LYS A 131 -8.73 13.40 -15.43
CA LYS A 131 -9.45 12.12 -15.41
C LYS A 131 -8.95 11.21 -14.28
N GLN A 132 -7.64 11.00 -14.15
CA GLN A 132 -7.10 10.16 -13.08
C GLN A 132 -7.41 10.72 -11.69
N ARG A 133 -7.35 12.04 -11.49
CA ARG A 133 -7.76 12.68 -10.23
C ARG A 133 -9.24 12.46 -9.95
N TYR A 134 -10.09 12.66 -10.95
CA TYR A 134 -11.52 12.46 -10.82
C TYR A 134 -11.88 11.01 -10.47
N ASP A 135 -11.27 10.05 -11.16
CA ASP A 135 -11.46 8.63 -10.90
C ASP A 135 -10.96 8.24 -9.50
N ALA A 136 -9.80 8.76 -9.10
CA ALA A 136 -9.24 8.53 -7.78
C ALA A 136 -10.13 9.12 -6.67
N ASN A 137 -10.78 10.27 -6.90
CA ASN A 137 -11.73 10.86 -5.95
C ASN A 137 -13.03 10.06 -5.87
N LYS A 138 -13.51 9.51 -7.00
CA LYS A 138 -14.66 8.59 -7.01
C LYS A 138 -14.41 7.31 -6.23
N LEU A 139 -13.16 6.86 -6.15
CA LEU A 139 -12.77 5.66 -5.40
C LEU A 139 -12.61 5.90 -3.90
N ASP A 140 -12.66 7.14 -3.40
CA ASP A 140 -12.47 7.42 -1.97
C ASP A 140 -13.61 6.90 -1.09
N SER A 141 -14.86 6.90 -1.57
CA SER A 141 -16.00 6.29 -0.86
C SER A 141 -15.84 4.77 -0.75
N VAL A 142 -15.29 4.14 -1.79
CA VAL A 142 -14.96 2.71 -1.83
C VAL A 142 -13.89 2.40 -0.79
N CYS A 143 -12.80 3.18 -0.78
CA CYS A 143 -11.73 3.04 0.21
C CYS A 143 -12.27 3.20 1.64
N SER A 144 -13.11 4.21 1.88
CA SER A 144 -13.69 4.49 3.20
C SER A 144 -14.61 3.37 3.69
N THR A 145 -15.42 2.81 2.79
CA THR A 145 -16.31 1.67 3.11
C THR A 145 -15.52 0.42 3.41
N ILE A 146 -14.47 0.12 2.63
CA ILE A 146 -13.56 -0.99 2.89
C ILE A 146 -12.83 -0.79 4.24
N GLN A 147 -12.36 0.42 4.52
CA GLN A 147 -11.70 0.74 5.78
C GLN A 147 -12.58 0.43 6.98
N LYS A 148 -13.87 0.81 6.90
CA LYS A 148 -14.85 0.55 7.96
C LYS A 148 -15.01 -0.95 8.23
N VAL A 149 -15.17 -1.76 7.19
CA VAL A 149 -15.38 -3.21 7.35
C VAL A 149 -14.10 -3.97 7.72
N SER A 150 -12.92 -3.41 7.43
CA SER A 150 -11.62 -4.04 7.71
C SER A 150 -11.36 -4.27 9.21
N TYR A 151 -12.05 -3.56 10.09
CA TYR A 151 -11.93 -3.67 11.55
C TYR A 151 -13.11 -4.37 12.21
N LEU A 152 -13.95 -5.07 11.44
CA LEU A 152 -15.08 -5.83 11.96
C LEU A 152 -14.78 -7.33 12.00
N THR A 153 -15.40 -8.04 12.93
CA THR A 153 -15.34 -9.52 13.01
C THR A 153 -16.29 -10.21 12.05
N GLN A 154 -17.25 -9.47 11.49
CA GLN A 154 -18.27 -9.94 10.54
C GLN A 154 -18.67 -8.82 9.58
N LEU A 155 -19.06 -9.17 8.34
CA LEU A 155 -19.54 -8.20 7.35
C LEU A 155 -21.04 -7.92 7.44
N SER A 156 -21.80 -8.78 8.13
CA SER A 156 -23.25 -8.69 8.26
C SER A 156 -23.69 -7.28 8.64
N GLY A 157 -24.65 -6.72 7.90
CA GLY A 157 -25.13 -5.35 8.07
C GLY A 157 -24.36 -4.27 7.28
N ASN A 158 -23.18 -4.58 6.73
CA ASN A 158 -22.43 -3.68 5.84
C ASN A 158 -22.35 -4.19 4.39
N ILE A 159 -22.81 -5.42 4.11
CA ILE A 159 -22.72 -6.08 2.80
C ILE A 159 -23.34 -5.23 1.68
N THR A 160 -24.56 -4.71 1.86
CA THR A 160 -25.25 -3.93 0.81
C THR A 160 -24.47 -2.68 0.41
N THR A 161 -23.97 -1.92 1.39
CA THR A 161 -23.14 -0.74 1.16
C THR A 161 -21.82 -1.14 0.50
N LEU A 162 -21.16 -2.18 1.00
CA LEU A 162 -19.90 -2.67 0.43
C LEU A 162 -20.09 -3.12 -1.03
N ALA A 163 -21.15 -3.85 -1.35
CA ALA A 163 -21.46 -4.28 -2.71
C ALA A 163 -21.73 -3.10 -3.65
N THR A 164 -22.43 -2.07 -3.17
CA THR A 164 -22.73 -0.87 -3.95
C THR A 164 -21.46 -0.10 -4.30
N GLU A 165 -20.57 0.09 -3.32
CA GLU A 165 -19.29 0.78 -3.53
C GLU A 165 -18.34 -0.03 -4.42
N LEU A 166 -18.28 -1.35 -4.26
CA LEU A 166 -17.49 -2.21 -5.14
C LEU A 166 -18.02 -2.21 -6.58
N ALA A 167 -19.33 -2.10 -6.78
CA ALA A 167 -19.91 -1.95 -8.12
C ALA A 167 -19.48 -0.62 -8.78
N VAL A 168 -19.28 0.46 -8.01
CA VAL A 168 -18.70 1.71 -8.53
C VAL A 168 -17.28 1.46 -9.03
N ALA A 169 -16.45 0.79 -8.22
CA ALA A 169 -15.06 0.49 -8.59
C ALA A 169 -14.97 -0.47 -9.80
N GLU A 170 -15.81 -1.51 -9.87
CA GLU A 170 -15.89 -2.44 -11.00
C GLU A 170 -16.33 -1.75 -12.30
N LYS A 171 -17.31 -0.84 -12.22
CA LYS A 171 -17.80 -0.09 -13.38
C LYS A 171 -16.75 0.89 -13.91
N LEU A 172 -16.03 1.57 -13.01
CA LEU A 172 -15.02 2.58 -13.38
C LEU A 172 -13.77 1.97 -14.03
N LEU A 173 -13.51 0.68 -13.80
CA LEU A 173 -12.38 -0.02 -14.41
C LEU A 173 -12.68 -0.41 -15.87
N GLU A 174 -12.09 0.32 -16.80
CA GLU A 174 -12.31 0.15 -18.25
C GLU A 174 -11.19 -0.64 -18.95
N THR A 175 -9.99 -0.68 -18.37
CA THR A 175 -8.80 -1.32 -18.98
C THR A 175 -8.06 -2.21 -17.96
N SER A 176 -6.76 -2.46 -18.16
CA SER A 176 -5.93 -3.23 -17.21
C SER A 176 -5.81 -2.53 -15.85
N PHE A 177 -5.82 -1.21 -15.83
CA PHE A 177 -5.72 -0.36 -14.65
C PHE A 177 -6.73 0.79 -14.76
N TYR A 178 -7.07 1.43 -13.64
CA TYR A 178 -7.90 2.64 -13.66
C TYR A 178 -7.25 3.76 -14.46
N SER A 179 -5.91 3.76 -14.48
CA SER A 179 -5.07 4.72 -15.20
C SER A 179 -4.78 4.35 -16.66
N GLY A 180 -5.32 3.24 -17.17
CA GLY A 180 -5.04 2.74 -18.52
C GLY A 180 -4.24 1.45 -18.54
N THR A 181 -3.21 1.36 -19.40
CA THR A 181 -2.38 0.16 -19.54
C THR A 181 -1.30 0.01 -18.47
N THR A 182 -1.01 1.07 -17.72
CA THR A 182 -0.06 1.10 -16.59
C THR A 182 -0.73 1.67 -15.33
N PRO A 183 -0.38 1.21 -14.12
CA PRO A 183 -0.97 1.74 -12.89
C PRO A 183 -0.54 3.18 -12.63
N GLY A 184 -1.47 4.00 -12.17
CA GLY A 184 -1.29 5.41 -11.83
C GLY A 184 -2.05 5.80 -10.56
N LEU A 185 -2.42 7.07 -10.43
CA LEU A 185 -3.00 7.61 -9.19
C LEU A 185 -4.20 6.82 -8.63
N PRO A 186 -5.30 6.58 -9.38
CA PRO A 186 -6.45 5.83 -8.86
C PRO A 186 -6.10 4.39 -8.44
N ASP A 187 -5.13 3.77 -9.11
CA ASP A 187 -4.68 2.41 -8.79
C ASP A 187 -3.95 2.36 -7.45
N ILE A 188 -3.03 3.31 -7.23
CA ILE A 188 -2.29 3.46 -5.96
C ILE A 188 -3.26 3.74 -4.81
N VAL A 189 -4.28 4.56 -5.06
CA VAL A 189 -5.29 4.96 -4.07
C VAL A 189 -6.12 3.77 -3.58
N LEU A 190 -6.56 2.90 -4.50
CA LEU A 190 -7.48 1.80 -4.20
C LEU A 190 -6.77 0.53 -3.71
N TYR A 191 -5.57 0.23 -4.23
CA TYR A 191 -4.90 -1.06 -4.00
C TYR A 191 -4.78 -1.48 -2.53
N PRO A 192 -4.33 -0.61 -1.60
CA PRO A 192 -4.20 -0.99 -0.18
C PRO A 192 -5.52 -1.44 0.46
N PHE A 193 -6.67 -0.97 -0.05
CA PHE A 193 -7.99 -1.31 0.47
C PHE A 193 -8.47 -2.65 -0.08
N ILE A 194 -8.32 -2.91 -1.38
CA ILE A 194 -8.65 -4.23 -1.93
C ILE A 194 -7.72 -5.32 -1.36
N HIS A 195 -6.46 -4.98 -1.08
CA HIS A 195 -5.57 -5.87 -0.32
C HIS A 195 -6.10 -6.18 1.08
N ARG A 196 -6.69 -5.21 1.79
CA ARG A 196 -7.34 -5.46 3.08
C ARG A 196 -8.56 -6.37 2.96
N LEU A 197 -9.41 -6.20 1.94
CA LEU A 197 -10.52 -7.14 1.68
C LEU A 197 -10.00 -8.57 1.49
N HIS A 198 -8.90 -8.72 0.75
CA HIS A 198 -8.25 -10.01 0.55
C HIS A 198 -7.78 -10.65 1.86
N VAL A 199 -7.22 -9.86 2.78
CA VAL A 199 -6.74 -10.37 4.06
C VAL A 199 -7.89 -10.67 5.03
N ILE A 200 -8.92 -9.83 5.10
CA ILE A 200 -10.06 -10.09 6.00
C ILE A 200 -10.87 -11.31 5.58
N ARG A 201 -10.95 -11.62 4.28
CA ARG A 201 -11.53 -12.87 3.76
C ARG A 201 -11.00 -14.11 4.48
N GLN A 202 -9.73 -14.10 4.88
CA GLN A 202 -9.07 -15.25 5.53
C GLN A 202 -9.48 -15.48 6.99
N PHE A 203 -10.31 -14.62 7.58
CA PHE A 203 -10.80 -14.78 8.95
C PHE A 203 -12.23 -14.31 9.17
N VAL A 204 -12.79 -13.50 8.28
CA VAL A 204 -14.22 -13.19 8.22
C VAL A 204 -14.87 -14.21 7.29
N ARG A 205 -15.45 -15.26 7.90
CA ARG A 205 -16.10 -16.35 7.17
C ARG A 205 -17.50 -15.93 6.73
N ASP A 206 -17.60 -15.33 5.55
CA ASP A 206 -18.87 -14.93 4.94
C ASP A 206 -18.84 -15.21 3.43
N SER A 207 -19.96 -15.66 2.86
CA SER A 207 -20.04 -15.99 1.43
C SER A 207 -19.83 -14.76 0.52
N PHE A 208 -19.91 -13.54 1.06
CA PHE A 208 -19.70 -12.34 0.27
C PHE A 208 -18.29 -12.27 -0.35
N LEU A 209 -17.22 -12.44 0.43
CA LEU A 209 -15.84 -12.29 -0.10
C LEU A 209 -15.32 -13.54 -0.80
N ASP A 210 -15.86 -14.71 -0.46
CA ASP A 210 -15.47 -15.99 -1.03
C ASP A 210 -16.20 -16.34 -2.33
N ASP A 211 -17.47 -15.94 -2.47
CA ASP A 211 -18.33 -16.33 -3.58
C ASP A 211 -18.89 -15.11 -4.33
N TYR A 212 -19.61 -14.21 -3.64
CA TYR A 212 -20.25 -13.06 -4.31
C TYR A 212 -19.24 -12.14 -5.00
N PHE A 213 -18.18 -11.74 -4.28
CA PHE A 213 -17.17 -10.80 -4.73
C PHE A 213 -16.47 -11.23 -6.03
N PRO A 214 -15.84 -12.42 -6.11
CA PRO A 214 -15.17 -12.81 -7.34
C PRO A 214 -16.13 -13.01 -8.52
N ASN A 215 -17.37 -13.44 -8.27
CA ASN A 215 -18.36 -13.69 -9.33
C ASN A 215 -19.02 -12.39 -9.84
N HIS A 216 -19.14 -11.35 -9.01
CA HIS A 216 -19.80 -10.08 -9.40
C HIS A 216 -18.82 -8.96 -9.75
N PHE A 217 -17.56 -9.05 -9.30
CA PHE A 217 -16.54 -8.04 -9.56
C PHE A 217 -15.27 -8.64 -10.22
N PRO A 218 -15.40 -9.33 -11.37
CA PRO A 218 -14.29 -10.04 -12.00
C PRO A 218 -13.20 -9.10 -12.53
N LYS A 219 -13.52 -7.85 -12.92
CA LYS A 219 -12.48 -6.90 -13.34
C LYS A 219 -11.62 -6.49 -12.15
N LEU A 220 -12.23 -6.23 -10.99
CA LEU A 220 -11.52 -5.96 -9.73
C LEU A 220 -10.60 -7.11 -9.32
N VAL A 221 -11.07 -8.37 -9.40
CA VAL A 221 -10.22 -9.54 -9.12
C VAL A 221 -9.00 -9.56 -10.04
N LYS A 222 -9.21 -9.43 -11.36
CA LYS A 222 -8.13 -9.45 -12.35
C LYS A 222 -7.17 -8.27 -12.16
N TRP A 223 -7.68 -7.09 -11.84
CA TRP A 223 -6.89 -5.90 -11.54
C TRP A 223 -6.05 -6.08 -10.27
N PHE A 224 -6.63 -6.63 -9.21
CA PHE A 224 -5.92 -6.88 -7.96
C PHE A 224 -4.78 -7.87 -8.16
N ILE A 225 -5.02 -8.96 -8.89
CA ILE A 225 -3.98 -9.94 -9.25
C ILE A 225 -2.84 -9.25 -9.99
N ARG A 226 -3.13 -8.40 -10.99
CA ARG A 226 -2.09 -7.61 -11.69
C ARG A 226 -1.33 -6.71 -10.71
N MET A 227 -2.05 -5.91 -9.92
CA MET A 227 -1.43 -4.98 -8.97
C MET A 227 -0.45 -5.68 -8.03
N ARG A 228 -0.81 -6.85 -7.45
CA ARG A 228 0.08 -7.62 -6.55
C ARG A 228 1.38 -8.14 -7.19
N THR A 229 1.42 -8.23 -8.51
CA THR A 229 2.63 -8.67 -9.24
C THR A 229 3.60 -7.53 -9.52
N MET A 230 3.19 -6.28 -9.30
CA MET A 230 4.01 -5.10 -9.58
C MET A 230 5.10 -4.89 -8.52
N PRO A 231 6.34 -4.53 -8.87
CA PRO A 231 7.39 -4.23 -7.89
C PRO A 231 6.99 -3.15 -6.89
N GLU A 232 6.30 -2.09 -7.35
CA GLU A 232 5.88 -0.98 -6.50
C GLU A 232 4.82 -1.33 -5.46
N THR A 233 4.07 -2.42 -5.63
CA THR A 233 3.12 -2.89 -4.61
C THR A 233 3.73 -3.96 -3.70
N GLN A 234 4.77 -4.65 -4.17
CA GLN A 234 5.50 -5.63 -3.37
C GLN A 234 6.34 -4.98 -2.27
N VAL A 235 6.78 -3.73 -2.46
CA VAL A 235 7.56 -2.99 -1.46
C VAL A 235 6.79 -2.79 -0.13
N VAL A 236 5.46 -2.66 -0.18
CA VAL A 236 4.59 -2.52 1.02
C VAL A 236 4.03 -3.85 1.52
N ARG A 237 4.34 -4.96 0.85
CA ARG A 237 3.67 -6.23 1.11
C ARG A 237 4.24 -6.91 2.34
N GLU A 238 3.63 -6.72 3.50
CA GLU A 238 3.93 -7.53 4.68
C GLU A 238 3.41 -8.97 4.55
N PRO A 239 3.95 -9.95 5.31
CA PRO A 239 3.31 -11.25 5.45
C PRO A 239 1.85 -11.08 5.90
N GLU A 240 0.91 -11.68 5.16
CA GLU A 240 -0.52 -11.44 5.37
C GLU A 240 -0.99 -11.84 6.77
N HIS A 241 -0.34 -12.82 7.40
CA HIS A 241 -0.63 -13.20 8.78
C HIS A 241 -0.31 -12.08 9.80
N HIS A 242 0.63 -11.17 9.51
CA HIS A 242 0.87 -9.98 10.34
C HIS A 242 -0.29 -8.99 10.25
N LEU A 243 -0.70 -8.63 9.03
CA LEU A 243 -1.84 -7.74 8.82
C LEU A 243 -3.13 -8.36 9.38
N LYS A 244 -3.35 -9.66 9.16
CA LYS A 244 -4.46 -10.42 9.77
C LYS A 244 -4.44 -10.33 11.29
N ALA A 245 -3.29 -10.57 11.93
CA ALA A 245 -3.18 -10.50 13.38
C ALA A 245 -3.47 -9.09 13.92
N PHE A 246 -2.95 -8.05 13.24
CA PHE A 246 -3.25 -6.65 13.56
C PHE A 246 -4.75 -6.34 13.44
N LEU A 247 -5.40 -6.72 12.34
CA LEU A 247 -6.83 -6.46 12.11
C LEU A 247 -7.72 -7.21 13.11
N ILE A 248 -7.39 -8.46 13.45
CA ILE A 248 -8.10 -9.23 14.50
C ILE A 248 -7.95 -8.55 15.86
N SER A 249 -6.74 -8.08 16.22
CA SER A 249 -6.50 -7.37 17.48
C SER A 249 -7.35 -6.10 17.57
N LYS A 250 -7.38 -5.29 16.49
CA LYS A 250 -8.22 -4.11 16.38
C LYS A 250 -9.72 -4.42 16.48
N ALA A 251 -10.18 -5.45 15.77
CA ALA A 251 -11.60 -5.83 15.77
C ALA A 251 -12.09 -6.32 17.14
N LYS A 252 -11.19 -6.92 17.94
CA LYS A 252 -11.45 -7.32 19.33
C LYS A 252 -11.30 -6.17 20.34
N GLN A 253 -10.97 -4.96 19.88
CA GLN A 253 -10.69 -3.79 20.72
C GLN A 253 -9.57 -4.04 21.75
N ASN A 254 -8.65 -4.95 21.45
CA ASN A 254 -7.48 -5.16 22.28
C ASN A 254 -6.50 -3.98 22.15
N ALA A 255 -5.56 -3.88 23.10
CA ALA A 255 -4.40 -3.01 22.94
C ALA A 255 -3.74 -3.27 21.58
N THR A 256 -3.49 -2.21 20.83
CA THR A 256 -2.97 -2.35 19.47
C THR A 256 -1.49 -2.61 19.53
N ASP A 257 -1.12 -3.87 19.34
CA ASP A 257 0.27 -4.24 19.12
C ASP A 257 0.69 -3.85 17.69
N PHE A 258 1.38 -2.73 17.57
CA PHE A 258 1.94 -2.27 16.31
C PHE A 258 3.18 -3.08 15.89
N ASP A 259 3.91 -3.64 16.87
CA ASP A 259 5.10 -4.46 16.63
C ASP A 259 4.75 -5.95 16.43
N ILE A 260 3.47 -6.29 16.22
CA ILE A 260 3.01 -7.68 16.15
C ILE A 260 3.84 -8.51 15.17
N HIS A 261 4.32 -9.66 15.66
CA HIS A 261 5.21 -10.59 14.96
C HIS A 261 6.58 -10.02 14.51
N LEU A 262 7.02 -8.86 14.98
CA LEU A 262 8.40 -8.42 14.83
C LEU A 262 9.28 -9.11 15.89
N SER A 263 10.24 -9.92 15.45
CA SER A 263 11.34 -10.38 16.31
C SER A 263 12.66 -9.81 15.79
N GLY A 264 13.13 -8.73 16.43
CA GLY A 264 14.52 -8.24 16.48
C GLY A 264 15.35 -8.08 15.20
N SER A 265 14.83 -8.33 14.01
CA SER A 265 15.63 -8.42 12.78
C SER A 265 14.91 -7.77 11.60
N ASN A 266 15.65 -6.99 10.83
CA ASN A 266 15.25 -6.51 9.51
C ASN A 266 14.91 -7.74 8.67
N ILE A 267 13.63 -8.09 8.53
CA ILE A 267 13.21 -9.11 7.58
C ILE A 267 12.85 -8.38 6.29
N PRO A 268 13.68 -8.45 5.22
CA PRO A 268 13.20 -8.10 3.90
C PRO A 268 12.05 -9.05 3.57
N ILE A 269 10.91 -8.45 3.24
CA ILE A 269 9.68 -9.10 2.80
C ILE A 269 10.01 -10.25 1.83
N ASN A 270 9.75 -11.47 2.27
CA ASN A 270 10.12 -12.68 1.57
C ASN A 270 9.20 -12.91 0.37
N ARG A 271 9.78 -13.05 -0.84
CA ARG A 271 9.08 -13.42 -2.09
C ARG A 271 8.43 -14.82 -2.05
N LYS A 272 8.58 -15.60 -0.98
CA LYS A 272 8.01 -16.95 -0.86
C LYS A 272 6.48 -17.03 -0.85
N PHE A 273 5.75 -15.92 -0.73
CA PHE A 273 4.28 -15.91 -0.76
C PHE A 273 3.66 -15.67 -2.15
N LEU A 274 4.45 -15.73 -3.23
CA LEU A 274 3.92 -15.58 -4.59
C LEU A 274 3.06 -16.78 -5.03
N ASN A 275 3.29 -17.97 -4.44
CA ASN A 275 2.73 -19.23 -4.96
C ASN A 275 1.74 -19.94 -4.03
N ASP A 276 1.24 -19.30 -2.97
CA ASP A 276 0.13 -19.91 -2.22
C ASP A 276 -1.18 -19.73 -3.01
N SER A 277 -1.51 -20.74 -3.82
CA SER A 277 -2.73 -20.76 -4.62
C SER A 277 -4.00 -20.78 -3.76
N THR A 278 -3.92 -21.23 -2.49
CA THR A 278 -5.09 -21.30 -1.60
C THR A 278 -5.60 -19.92 -1.17
N VAL A 279 -4.75 -18.90 -1.31
CA VAL A 279 -5.02 -17.54 -0.88
C VAL A 279 -5.66 -16.70 -1.99
N GLN A 280 -5.53 -17.08 -3.26
CA GLN A 280 -6.00 -16.28 -4.40
C GLN A 280 -7.53 -16.26 -4.53
N TRP A 281 -8.08 -15.15 -5.03
CA TRP A 281 -9.42 -15.17 -5.62
C TRP A 281 -9.36 -15.94 -6.94
N HIS A 282 -10.14 -17.00 -7.06
CA HIS A 282 -10.35 -17.67 -8.33
C HIS A 282 -11.55 -17.03 -9.03
N ASN A 283 -11.46 -16.82 -10.35
CA ASN A 283 -12.67 -16.75 -11.16
C ASN A 283 -13.10 -18.19 -11.38
N ASN A 284 -14.38 -18.49 -11.15
CA ASN A 284 -14.98 -19.69 -11.73
C ASN A 284 -14.98 -19.60 -13.27
#